data_AF-X1DIY9-F1
#
_entry.id   AF-X1DIY9-F1
#
_cell.length_a   1.000
_cell.length_b   1.000
_cell.length_c   1.000
_cell.angle_alpha   90.00
_cell.angle_beta   90.00
_cell.angle_gamma   90.00
#
_symmetry.space_group_name_H-M   'P 1'
#
loop_
_entity.id
_entity.type
_entity.pdbx_description
1 polymer ?
#
loop_
_entity_poly.entity_id
_entity_poly.type
_entity_poly.pdbx_seq_one_letter_code
_entity_poly.pdbx_strand_id
1 'polypeptide(L)'
;IKNLLPKVFQSKGDVVNFDPIKIEESIIKETNMDIEEAKKVTEKVVRRIISSNIKFLSGPHIRELVCSVLSEQGFENERKLYTRIGMPLMDYERLLYKGTKENANQFSNPESIHNWSADSLAEEYALLRLLTTEQSHAHLSGDIHVHMLRYFDLRPFCQEWDLRLILKYGLPPTKTWSHSACSGPAKSAMVAMLHAAKWLGIVQGEFSGGQGYDNFTTMISPYISGLNEKDIKQVAQCFIFETNQIFAARGGQVPFTSISCTPTVPKILEEIDAIGKGGKVVGKYGDFKDEP
;
A
#
# COMPACT_ATOMS: atom_id res chain seq x y z
N ILE A 1 -23.79 -43.18 -5.32
CA ILE A 1 -22.87 -42.06 -5.04
C ILE A 1 -23.48 -40.70 -5.41
N LYS A 2 -24.06 -40.49 -6.60
CA LYS A 2 -24.65 -39.19 -7.01
C LYS A 2 -25.73 -38.61 -6.05
N ASN A 3 -26.48 -39.45 -5.34
CA ASN A 3 -27.48 -39.00 -4.34
C ASN A 3 -26.91 -38.72 -2.94
N LEU A 4 -25.61 -38.93 -2.72
CA LEU A 4 -24.94 -38.74 -1.42
C LEU A 4 -24.11 -37.45 -1.35
N LEU A 5 -23.94 -36.76 -2.48
CA LEU A 5 -23.11 -35.56 -2.57
C LEU A 5 -24.00 -34.31 -2.49
N PRO A 6 -23.73 -33.38 -1.56
CA PRO A 6 -24.54 -32.18 -1.42
C PRO A 6 -24.35 -31.24 -2.61
N LYS A 7 -25.25 -30.27 -2.77
CA LYS A 7 -25.04 -29.17 -3.72
C LYS A 7 -24.06 -28.15 -3.13
N VAL A 8 -23.33 -27.46 -4.01
CA VAL A 8 -22.35 -26.43 -3.63
C VAL A 8 -22.89 -25.05 -4.00
N PHE A 9 -22.92 -24.16 -3.02
CA PHE A 9 -23.28 -22.76 -3.16
C PHE A 9 -22.03 -21.95 -3.54
N GLN A 10 -22.09 -21.27 -4.67
CA GLN A 10 -21.02 -20.44 -5.16
C GLN A 10 -21.21 -18.98 -4.73
N SER A 11 -20.11 -18.22 -4.71
CA SER A 11 -20.09 -16.81 -4.30
C SER A 11 -20.98 -15.91 -5.16
N LYS A 12 -21.35 -16.34 -6.37
CA LYS A 12 -22.26 -15.63 -7.30
C LYS A 12 -23.74 -15.96 -7.09
N GLY A 13 -24.08 -16.78 -6.10
CA GLY A 13 -25.46 -17.21 -5.81
C GLY A 13 -25.89 -18.49 -6.55
N ASP A 14 -25.09 -18.98 -7.49
CA ASP A 14 -25.37 -20.22 -8.21
C ASP A 14 -25.21 -21.45 -7.32
N VAL A 15 -26.06 -22.44 -7.55
CA VAL A 15 -26.01 -23.74 -6.88
C VAL A 15 -25.65 -24.82 -7.90
N VAL A 16 -24.48 -25.43 -7.73
CA VAL A 16 -23.96 -26.46 -8.65
C VAL A 16 -23.87 -27.82 -7.99
N ASN A 17 -23.76 -28.87 -8.79
CA ASN A 17 -23.45 -30.20 -8.29
C ASN A 17 -22.00 -30.24 -7.76
N PHE A 18 -21.79 -30.93 -6.64
CA PHE A 18 -20.45 -31.15 -6.11
C PHE A 18 -19.62 -32.03 -7.06
N ASP A 19 -18.40 -31.59 -7.31
CA ASP A 19 -17.46 -32.24 -8.21
C ASP A 19 -16.11 -32.42 -7.50
N PRO A 20 -15.74 -33.66 -7.12
CA PRO A 20 -14.47 -33.95 -6.47
C PRO A 20 -13.25 -33.52 -7.27
N ILE A 21 -13.33 -33.55 -8.61
CA ILE A 21 -12.18 -33.26 -9.49
C ILE A 21 -11.69 -31.82 -9.27
N LYS A 22 -12.62 -30.89 -8.99
CA LYS A 22 -12.28 -29.49 -8.70
C LYS A 22 -11.43 -29.32 -7.44
N ILE A 23 -11.56 -30.21 -6.46
CA ILE A 23 -10.73 -30.19 -5.25
C ILE A 23 -9.31 -30.62 -5.61
N GLU A 24 -9.18 -31.73 -6.33
CA GLU A 24 -7.89 -32.27 -6.79
C GLU A 24 -7.14 -31.24 -7.64
N GLU A 25 -7.81 -30.67 -8.65
CA GLU A 25 -7.26 -29.64 -9.53
C GLU A 25 -6.82 -28.38 -8.76
N SER A 26 -7.62 -27.93 -7.78
CA SER A 26 -7.32 -26.75 -6.97
C SER A 26 -6.10 -26.98 -6.07
N ILE A 27 -5.97 -28.17 -5.46
CA ILE A 27 -4.80 -28.54 -4.65
C ILE A 27 -3.56 -28.51 -5.53
N ILE A 28 -3.55 -29.25 -6.65
CA ILE A 28 -2.39 -29.34 -7.56
C ILE A 28 -1.98 -27.94 -8.03
N LYS A 29 -2.94 -27.13 -8.48
CA LYS A 29 -2.68 -25.81 -9.04
C LYS A 29 -2.09 -24.84 -8.02
N GLU A 30 -2.55 -24.88 -6.77
CA GLU A 30 -2.18 -23.87 -5.77
C GLU A 30 -0.99 -24.28 -4.90
N THR A 31 -0.72 -25.58 -4.77
CA THR A 31 0.33 -26.10 -3.89
C THR A 31 1.47 -26.81 -4.62
N ASN A 32 1.30 -27.14 -5.91
CA ASN A 32 2.20 -28.01 -6.68
C ASN A 32 2.38 -29.42 -6.06
N MET A 33 1.39 -29.90 -5.29
CA MET A 33 1.40 -31.26 -4.72
C MET A 33 1.37 -32.33 -5.82
N ASP A 34 1.98 -33.47 -5.54
CA ASP A 34 1.93 -34.65 -6.42
C ASP A 34 0.49 -35.11 -6.68
N ILE A 35 0.23 -35.60 -7.89
CA ILE A 35 -1.11 -35.99 -8.33
C ILE A 35 -1.68 -37.12 -7.45
N GLU A 36 -0.87 -38.12 -7.11
CA GLU A 36 -1.33 -39.26 -6.31
C GLU A 36 -1.62 -38.84 -4.86
N GLU A 37 -0.83 -37.91 -4.30
CA GLU A 37 -1.08 -37.35 -2.97
C GLU A 37 -2.33 -36.45 -2.95
N ALA A 38 -2.49 -35.57 -3.95
CA ALA A 38 -3.66 -34.71 -4.10
C ALA A 38 -4.95 -35.53 -4.23
N LYS A 39 -4.89 -36.65 -4.96
CA LYS A 39 -6.00 -37.59 -5.06
C LYS A 39 -6.35 -38.25 -3.72
N LYS A 40 -5.34 -38.71 -2.96
CA LYS A 40 -5.56 -39.28 -1.60
C LYS A 40 -6.18 -38.25 -0.64
N VAL A 41 -5.72 -37.00 -0.68
CA VAL A 41 -6.31 -35.89 0.10
C VAL A 41 -7.75 -35.67 -0.31
N THR A 42 -8.03 -35.57 -1.62
CA THR A 42 -9.37 -35.40 -2.17
C THR A 42 -10.31 -36.52 -1.74
N GLU A 43 -9.88 -37.78 -1.81
CA GLU A 43 -10.68 -38.92 -1.36
C GLU A 43 -11.08 -38.81 0.11
N LYS A 44 -10.16 -38.42 1.00
CA LYS A 44 -10.49 -38.23 2.42
C LYS A 44 -11.46 -37.08 2.65
N VAL A 45 -11.29 -35.95 1.95
CA VAL A 45 -12.21 -34.81 2.01
C VAL A 45 -13.60 -35.22 1.57
N VAL A 46 -13.73 -35.94 0.45
CA VAL A 46 -15.01 -36.44 -0.05
C VAL A 46 -15.67 -37.40 0.93
N ARG A 47 -14.91 -38.35 1.50
CA ARG A 47 -15.44 -39.26 2.54
C ARG A 47 -15.99 -38.49 3.74
N ARG A 48 -15.29 -37.43 4.18
CA ARG A 48 -15.73 -36.58 5.29
C ARG A 48 -16.98 -35.77 4.96
N ILE A 49 -17.11 -35.26 3.73
CA ILE A 49 -18.32 -34.57 3.27
C ILE A 49 -19.52 -35.51 3.28
N ILE A 50 -19.35 -36.75 2.80
CA ILE A 50 -20.41 -37.76 2.79
C ILE A 50 -20.81 -38.15 4.21
N SER A 51 -19.83 -38.38 5.11
CA SER A 51 -20.12 -38.84 6.47
C SER A 51 -20.71 -37.76 7.38
N SER A 52 -20.48 -36.48 7.08
CA SER A 52 -20.92 -35.36 7.93
C SER A 52 -22.37 -34.94 7.68
N ASN A 53 -23.05 -35.49 6.67
CA ASN A 53 -24.43 -35.15 6.31
C ASN A 53 -24.67 -33.62 6.18
N ILE A 54 -23.66 -32.91 5.67
CA ILE A 54 -23.69 -31.46 5.49
C ILE A 54 -24.80 -31.09 4.50
N LYS A 55 -25.77 -30.28 4.96
CA LYS A 55 -26.87 -29.80 4.12
C LYS A 55 -26.49 -28.63 3.21
N PHE A 56 -25.45 -27.88 3.60
CA PHE A 56 -24.99 -26.68 2.92
C PHE A 56 -23.48 -26.68 2.78
N LEU A 57 -22.99 -26.68 1.54
CA LEU A 57 -21.57 -26.67 1.25
C LEU A 57 -21.21 -25.46 0.39
N SER A 58 -20.21 -24.70 0.80
CA SER A 58 -19.68 -23.55 0.05
C SER A 58 -18.22 -23.78 -0.32
N GLY A 59 -17.69 -23.00 -1.26
CA GLY A 59 -16.27 -23.02 -1.59
C GLY A 59 -15.35 -22.85 -0.37
N PRO A 60 -15.58 -21.84 0.49
CA PRO A 60 -14.84 -21.69 1.76
C PRO A 60 -14.92 -22.93 2.66
N HIS A 61 -16.09 -23.54 2.84
CA HIS A 61 -16.23 -24.75 3.66
C HIS A 61 -15.41 -25.91 3.10
N ILE A 62 -15.42 -26.11 1.79
CA ILE A 62 -14.60 -27.14 1.13
C ILE A 62 -13.12 -26.87 1.38
N ARG A 63 -12.68 -25.61 1.24
CA ARG A 63 -11.28 -25.24 1.47
C ARG A 63 -10.84 -25.51 2.90
N GLU A 64 -11.67 -25.19 3.88
CA GLU A 64 -11.39 -25.49 5.30
C GLU A 64 -11.26 -27.00 5.55
N LEU A 65 -12.13 -27.82 4.94
CA LEU A 65 -12.02 -29.28 5.02
C LEU A 65 -10.73 -29.81 4.39
N VAL A 66 -10.33 -29.26 3.24
CA VAL A 66 -9.06 -29.62 2.59
C VAL A 66 -7.88 -29.23 3.48
N CYS A 67 -7.83 -28.00 4.00
CA CYS A 67 -6.78 -27.56 4.92
C CYS A 67 -6.68 -28.46 6.15
N SER A 68 -7.83 -28.85 6.73
CA SER A 68 -7.87 -29.81 7.84
C SER A 68 -7.25 -31.15 7.47
N VAL A 69 -7.58 -31.71 6.31
CA VAL A 69 -7.03 -33.00 5.85
C VAL A 69 -5.53 -32.90 5.50
N LEU A 70 -5.08 -31.78 4.94
CA LEU A 70 -3.65 -31.52 4.70
C LEU A 70 -2.87 -31.50 6.02
N SER A 71 -3.38 -30.78 7.03
CA SER A 71 -2.78 -30.76 8.37
C SER A 71 -2.75 -32.14 9.04
N GLU A 72 -3.83 -32.91 8.97
CA GLU A 72 -3.90 -34.28 9.52
C GLU A 72 -2.84 -35.23 8.91
N GLN A 73 -2.36 -34.93 7.70
CA GLN A 73 -1.40 -35.76 6.98
C GLN A 73 0.03 -35.21 7.03
N GLY A 74 0.26 -34.09 7.73
CA GLY A 74 1.59 -33.48 7.84
C GLY A 74 2.01 -32.65 6.62
N PHE A 75 1.08 -32.32 5.71
CA PHE A 75 1.33 -31.46 4.55
C PHE A 75 1.28 -29.97 4.95
N GLU A 76 2.19 -29.55 5.83
CA GLU A 76 2.20 -28.21 6.43
C GLU A 76 2.41 -27.11 5.39
N ASN A 77 3.33 -27.32 4.44
CA ASN A 77 3.65 -26.34 3.40
C ASN A 77 2.48 -26.17 2.42
N GLU A 78 1.87 -27.26 1.99
CA GLU A 78 0.73 -27.25 1.07
C GLU A 78 -0.48 -26.66 1.76
N ARG A 79 -0.72 -26.97 3.05
CA ARG A 79 -1.74 -26.29 3.85
C ARG A 79 -1.50 -24.79 3.90
N LYS A 80 -0.26 -24.36 4.15
CA LYS A 80 0.12 -22.94 4.18
C LYS A 80 -0.20 -22.25 2.84
N LEU A 81 0.15 -22.87 1.71
CA LEU A 81 -0.15 -22.35 0.37
C LEU A 81 -1.64 -22.37 0.02
N TYR A 82 -2.38 -23.37 0.48
CA TYR A 82 -3.81 -23.53 0.22
C TYR A 82 -4.68 -22.68 1.18
N THR A 83 -4.07 -22.00 2.15
CA THR A 83 -4.79 -21.17 3.12
C THR A 83 -5.40 -19.96 2.43
N ARG A 84 -6.69 -19.71 2.74
CA ARG A 84 -7.34 -18.46 2.36
C ARG A 84 -7.01 -17.40 3.39
N ILE A 85 -6.46 -16.28 2.93
CA ILE A 85 -6.35 -15.06 3.74
C ILE A 85 -7.70 -14.33 3.78
N GLY A 86 -8.05 -13.80 4.95
CA GLY A 86 -9.39 -13.30 5.22
C GLY A 86 -9.53 -12.69 6.61
N MET A 87 -10.64 -12.00 6.85
CA MET A 87 -10.99 -11.50 8.17
C MET A 87 -12.31 -12.15 8.65
N PRO A 88 -12.38 -12.60 9.91
CA PRO A 88 -13.64 -13.03 10.51
C PRO A 88 -14.68 -11.90 10.50
N LEU A 89 -15.96 -12.25 10.34
CA LEU A 89 -17.06 -11.27 10.31
C LEU A 89 -17.06 -10.36 11.54
N MET A 90 -16.87 -10.96 12.72
CA MET A 90 -16.83 -10.23 14.00
C MET A 90 -15.67 -9.25 14.09
N ASP A 91 -14.52 -9.55 13.48
CA ASP A 91 -13.37 -8.65 13.48
C ASP A 91 -13.62 -7.46 12.55
N TYR A 92 -14.24 -7.69 11.39
CA TYR A 92 -14.67 -6.62 10.51
C TYR A 92 -15.75 -5.74 11.17
N GLU A 93 -16.74 -6.34 11.83
CA GLU A 93 -17.73 -5.61 12.63
C GLU A 93 -17.08 -4.78 13.75
N ARG A 94 -16.04 -5.32 14.39
CA ARG A 94 -15.26 -4.57 15.38
C ARG A 94 -14.58 -3.34 14.76
N LEU A 95 -13.98 -3.47 13.58
CA LEU A 95 -13.42 -2.32 12.86
C LEU A 95 -14.49 -1.28 12.53
N LEU A 96 -15.67 -1.71 12.08
CA LEU A 96 -16.80 -0.83 11.77
C LEU A 96 -17.27 -0.02 12.99
N TYR A 97 -17.41 -0.67 14.14
CA TYR A 97 -18.03 -0.05 15.33
C TYR A 97 -17.04 0.60 16.29
N LYS A 98 -15.81 0.07 16.39
CA LYS A 98 -14.80 0.52 17.38
C LYS A 98 -13.54 1.10 16.76
N GLY A 99 -13.28 0.81 15.48
CA GLY A 99 -12.02 1.11 14.82
C GLY A 99 -10.81 0.46 15.49
N THR A 100 -9.62 1.01 15.25
CA THR A 100 -8.35 0.58 15.84
C THR A 100 -7.54 1.76 16.36
N LYS A 101 -6.51 1.48 17.18
CA LYS A 101 -5.59 2.45 17.78
C LYS A 101 -4.11 2.17 17.47
N GLU A 102 -3.83 1.37 16.44
CA GLU A 102 -2.46 1.04 16.03
C GLU A 102 -1.69 2.25 15.47
N ASN A 103 -2.37 3.22 14.87
CA ASN A 103 -1.77 4.41 14.30
C ASN A 103 -2.39 5.68 14.90
N ALA A 104 -1.59 6.40 15.70
CA ALA A 104 -2.02 7.62 16.38
C ALA A 104 -2.39 8.77 15.42
N ASN A 105 -1.92 8.74 14.18
CA ASN A 105 -2.18 9.78 13.19
C ASN A 105 -3.45 9.52 12.37
N GLN A 106 -4.09 8.36 12.52
CA GLN A 106 -5.22 7.93 11.71
C GLN A 106 -6.54 8.03 12.50
N PHE A 107 -7.53 8.67 11.91
CA PHE A 107 -8.86 8.84 12.50
C PHE A 107 -9.83 7.79 11.97
N SER A 108 -10.80 7.37 12.77
CA SER A 108 -11.82 6.44 12.29
C SER A 108 -12.76 7.12 11.28
N ASN A 109 -12.66 6.71 10.03
CA ASN A 109 -13.54 7.10 8.93
C ASN A 109 -13.70 5.93 7.94
N PRO A 110 -14.61 6.01 6.95
CA PRO A 110 -14.84 4.90 6.02
C PRO A 110 -13.57 4.41 5.31
N GLU A 111 -12.68 5.32 4.88
CA GLU A 111 -11.43 4.95 4.22
C GLU A 111 -10.47 4.24 5.18
N SER A 112 -10.40 4.64 6.44
CA SER A 112 -9.58 3.97 7.44
C SER A 112 -10.08 2.55 7.72
N ILE A 113 -11.40 2.31 7.76
CA ILE A 113 -11.96 0.97 7.95
C ILE A 113 -11.57 0.04 6.78
N HIS A 114 -11.68 0.54 5.56
CA HIS A 114 -11.25 -0.18 4.36
C HIS A 114 -9.75 -0.47 4.40
N ASN A 115 -8.95 0.53 4.77
CA ASN A 115 -7.50 0.42 4.87
C ASN A 115 -7.06 -0.58 5.94
N TRP A 116 -7.63 -0.56 7.15
CA TRP A 116 -7.31 -1.53 8.21
C TRP A 116 -7.61 -2.97 7.82
N SER A 117 -8.72 -3.17 7.08
CA SER A 117 -9.09 -4.48 6.58
C SER A 117 -8.11 -4.97 5.51
N ALA A 118 -7.68 -4.09 4.62
CA ALA A 118 -6.67 -4.40 3.61
C ALA A 118 -5.28 -4.65 4.22
N ASP A 119 -4.88 -3.84 5.20
CA ASP A 119 -3.61 -3.97 5.90
C ASP A 119 -3.50 -5.34 6.60
N SER A 120 -4.57 -5.79 7.29
CA SER A 120 -4.60 -7.11 7.93
C SER A 120 -4.43 -8.26 6.93
N LEU A 121 -5.03 -8.16 5.73
CA LEU A 121 -4.87 -9.15 4.67
C LEU A 121 -3.45 -9.15 4.11
N ALA A 122 -2.87 -7.97 3.90
CA ALA A 122 -1.53 -7.83 3.36
C ALA A 122 -0.45 -8.32 4.36
N GLU A 123 -0.64 -8.08 5.66
CA GLU A 123 0.23 -8.62 6.72
C GLU A 123 0.19 -10.15 6.75
N GLU A 124 -1.01 -10.74 6.69
CA GLU A 124 -1.17 -12.19 6.65
C GLU A 124 -0.49 -12.77 5.39
N TYR A 125 -0.68 -12.14 4.23
CA TYR A 125 0.00 -12.52 2.99
C TYR A 125 1.53 -12.45 3.13
N ALA A 126 2.07 -11.39 3.72
CA ALA A 126 3.51 -11.24 3.91
C ALA A 126 4.08 -12.36 4.81
N LEU A 127 3.42 -12.66 5.93
CA LEU A 127 3.80 -13.73 6.85
C LEU A 127 3.72 -15.13 6.23
N LEU A 128 2.72 -15.35 5.38
CA LEU A 128 2.50 -16.65 4.75
C LEU A 128 3.30 -16.85 3.47
N ARG A 129 3.63 -15.79 2.72
CA ARG A 129 4.16 -15.93 1.35
C ARG A 129 5.52 -15.30 1.14
N LEU A 130 5.81 -14.17 1.77
CA LEU A 130 7.03 -13.40 1.49
C LEU A 130 8.14 -13.71 2.50
N LEU A 131 7.76 -13.91 3.75
CA LEU A 131 8.68 -14.29 4.81
C LEU A 131 8.83 -15.80 4.92
N THR A 132 10.02 -16.23 5.31
CA THR A 132 10.25 -17.61 5.73
C THR A 132 9.49 -17.89 7.04
N THR A 133 9.19 -19.17 7.32
CA THR A 133 8.50 -19.56 8.56
C THR A 133 9.24 -19.08 9.81
N GLU A 134 10.58 -19.14 9.80
CA GLU A 134 11.42 -18.64 10.89
C GLU A 134 11.25 -17.12 11.09
N GLN A 135 11.33 -16.33 10.01
CA GLN A 135 11.15 -14.88 10.08
C GLN A 135 9.74 -14.51 10.56
N SER A 136 8.70 -15.20 10.09
CA SER A 136 7.33 -14.99 10.54
C SER A 136 7.16 -15.31 12.03
N HIS A 137 7.74 -16.40 12.51
CA HIS A 137 7.73 -16.73 13.94
C HIS A 137 8.49 -15.70 14.78
N ALA A 138 9.67 -15.27 14.34
CA ALA A 138 10.43 -14.23 15.04
C ALA A 138 9.66 -12.91 15.10
N HIS A 139 8.93 -12.55 14.03
CA HIS A 139 8.06 -11.37 14.05
C HIS A 139 6.88 -11.50 15.02
N LEU A 140 6.17 -12.63 14.97
CA LEU A 140 4.98 -12.89 15.78
C LEU A 140 5.30 -13.08 17.28
N SER A 141 6.49 -13.57 17.60
CA SER A 141 6.98 -13.72 18.98
C SER A 141 7.59 -12.45 19.55
N GLY A 142 7.87 -11.45 18.70
CA GLY A 142 8.49 -10.19 19.09
C GLY A 142 10.01 -10.21 19.17
N ASP A 143 10.66 -11.29 18.72
CA ASP A 143 12.12 -11.35 18.58
C ASP A 143 12.64 -10.32 17.55
N ILE A 144 11.84 -10.07 16.51
CA ILE A 144 12.07 -8.99 15.53
C ILE A 144 10.78 -8.21 15.26
N HIS A 145 10.92 -7.00 14.71
CA HIS A 145 9.79 -6.25 14.18
C HIS A 145 10.03 -5.86 12.72
N VAL A 146 9.25 -6.42 11.81
CA VAL A 146 9.28 -6.04 10.39
C VAL A 146 8.41 -4.80 10.22
N HIS A 147 9.07 -3.65 10.08
CA HIS A 147 8.37 -2.38 9.89
C HIS A 147 7.53 -2.37 8.60
N MET A 148 6.32 -1.83 8.70
CA MET A 148 5.37 -1.71 7.57
C MET A 148 5.08 -3.04 6.86
N LEU A 149 4.95 -4.14 7.62
CA LEU A 149 4.69 -5.48 7.08
C LEU A 149 3.48 -5.53 6.11
N ARG A 150 2.43 -4.75 6.39
CA ARG A 150 1.26 -4.50 5.52
C ARG A 150 1.55 -3.97 4.11
N TYR A 151 2.77 -3.51 3.83
CA TYR A 151 3.18 -3.00 2.50
C TYR A 151 4.47 -3.66 1.99
N PHE A 152 4.89 -4.76 2.62
CA PHE A 152 6.17 -5.42 2.34
C PHE A 152 6.28 -5.96 0.91
N ASP A 153 5.16 -6.20 0.26
CA ASP A 153 5.03 -6.74 -1.09
C ASP A 153 5.26 -5.72 -2.20
N LEU A 154 4.85 -4.47 -2.01
CA LEU A 154 4.66 -3.52 -3.11
C LEU A 154 5.32 -2.15 -2.93
N ARG A 155 5.60 -1.72 -1.70
CA ARG A 155 5.99 -0.32 -1.45
C ARG A 155 7.36 -0.19 -0.79
N PRO A 156 8.24 0.68 -1.30
CA PRO A 156 9.41 1.12 -0.56
C PRO A 156 9.01 1.87 0.72
N PHE A 157 9.98 2.11 1.61
CA PHE A 157 9.73 2.76 2.88
C PHE A 157 9.58 4.29 2.76
N CYS A 158 10.69 5.04 2.82
CA CYS A 158 10.69 6.50 2.75
C CYS A 158 11.47 7.00 1.53
N GLN A 159 11.22 8.24 1.12
CA GLN A 159 11.97 8.90 0.06
C GLN A 159 12.01 10.41 0.25
N GLU A 160 13.21 10.99 0.13
CA GLU A 160 13.41 12.43 -0.04
C GLU A 160 13.55 12.74 -1.53
N TRP A 161 12.78 13.70 -2.03
CA TRP A 161 12.69 14.02 -3.45
C TRP A 161 13.55 15.23 -3.80
N ASP A 162 14.13 15.19 -4.99
CA ASP A 162 14.72 16.37 -5.60
C ASP A 162 13.63 17.25 -6.21
N LEU A 163 13.32 18.36 -5.57
CA LEU A 163 12.26 19.28 -6.00
C LEU A 163 12.48 19.78 -7.44
N ARG A 164 13.73 19.82 -7.93
CA ARG A 164 14.05 20.24 -9.30
C ARG A 164 13.36 19.39 -10.35
N LEU A 165 13.10 18.11 -10.07
CA LEU A 165 12.35 17.23 -10.96
C LEU A 165 10.96 17.82 -11.26
N ILE A 166 10.25 18.22 -10.20
CA ILE A 166 8.90 18.79 -10.29
C ILE A 166 8.95 20.20 -10.90
N LEU A 167 9.93 21.02 -10.53
CA LEU A 167 10.08 22.37 -11.07
C LEU A 167 10.40 22.35 -12.58
N LYS A 168 11.17 21.36 -13.04
CA LYS A 168 11.59 21.23 -14.43
C LYS A 168 10.54 20.57 -15.33
N TYR A 169 9.74 19.63 -14.81
CA TYR A 169 8.82 18.82 -15.63
C TYR A 169 7.34 19.04 -15.35
N GLY A 170 6.95 19.65 -14.22
CA GLY A 170 5.55 19.81 -13.83
C GLY A 170 4.97 18.56 -13.17
N LEU A 171 3.65 18.35 -13.27
CA LEU A 171 2.93 17.24 -12.63
C LEU A 171 1.90 16.56 -13.54
N PRO A 172 1.65 15.25 -13.36
CA PRO A 172 2.64 14.31 -12.88
C PRO A 172 3.81 14.27 -13.89
N PRO A 173 5.05 13.91 -13.49
CA PRO A 173 6.19 13.79 -14.39
C PRO A 173 6.11 12.51 -15.27
N THR A 174 4.90 12.10 -15.64
CA THR A 174 4.61 10.95 -16.51
C THR A 174 3.46 11.28 -17.46
N LYS A 175 3.47 10.65 -18.63
CA LYS A 175 2.41 10.75 -19.64
C LYS A 175 1.45 9.55 -19.63
N THR A 176 1.66 8.58 -18.75
CA THR A 176 0.89 7.32 -18.74
C THR A 176 -0.46 7.44 -18.04
N TRP A 177 -0.72 8.53 -17.30
CA TRP A 177 -1.95 8.72 -16.54
C TRP A 177 -3.05 9.35 -17.39
N SER A 178 -3.70 8.51 -18.21
CA SER A 178 -4.70 8.91 -19.21
C SER A 178 -5.93 9.64 -18.66
N HIS A 179 -6.22 9.51 -17.36
CA HIS A 179 -7.39 10.09 -16.71
C HIS A 179 -7.04 11.20 -15.71
N SER A 180 -5.82 11.72 -15.75
CA SER A 180 -5.37 12.82 -14.89
C SER A 180 -4.95 14.03 -15.71
N ALA A 181 -5.26 15.23 -15.22
CA ALA A 181 -4.77 16.46 -15.81
C ALA A 181 -3.25 16.58 -15.60
N CYS A 182 -2.53 16.97 -16.65
CA CYS A 182 -1.09 17.23 -16.59
C CYS A 182 -0.81 18.74 -16.59
N SER A 183 -0.04 19.24 -15.64
CA SER A 183 0.50 20.59 -15.60
C SER A 183 1.95 20.62 -16.07
N GLY A 184 2.29 21.58 -16.92
CA GLY A 184 3.69 21.89 -17.23
C GLY A 184 4.40 22.59 -16.07
N PRO A 185 5.69 22.91 -16.20
CA PRO A 185 6.47 23.60 -15.17
C PRO A 185 5.82 24.87 -14.61
N ALA A 186 5.90 25.04 -13.29
CA ALA A 186 5.30 26.17 -12.59
C ALA A 186 5.90 27.51 -13.06
N LYS A 187 5.06 28.52 -13.31
CA LYS A 187 5.47 29.87 -13.75
C LYS A 187 5.42 30.92 -12.63
N SER A 188 4.94 30.57 -11.44
CA SER A 188 4.88 31.43 -10.26
C SER A 188 5.25 30.65 -9.00
N ALA A 189 5.67 31.35 -7.93
CA ALA A 189 6.02 30.74 -6.66
C ALA A 189 4.85 29.95 -6.04
N MET A 190 3.64 30.52 -6.11
CA MET A 190 2.42 29.86 -5.63
C MET A 190 2.17 28.52 -6.33
N VAL A 191 2.28 28.49 -7.67
CA VAL A 191 2.08 27.24 -8.42
C VAL A 191 3.20 26.24 -8.15
N ALA A 192 4.43 26.70 -7.93
CA ALA A 192 5.56 25.83 -7.57
C ALA A 192 5.34 25.16 -6.20
N MET A 193 4.87 25.89 -5.18
CA MET A 193 4.50 25.31 -3.89
C MET A 193 3.34 24.33 -4.00
N LEU A 194 2.31 24.68 -4.78
CA LEU A 194 1.19 23.76 -5.03
C LEU A 194 1.66 22.49 -5.74
N HIS A 195 2.60 22.59 -6.67
CA HIS A 195 3.18 21.41 -7.31
C HIS A 195 3.97 20.56 -6.29
N ALA A 196 4.77 21.20 -5.45
CA ALA A 196 5.51 20.51 -4.40
C ALA A 196 4.57 19.75 -3.44
N ALA A 197 3.49 20.39 -2.99
CA ALA A 197 2.51 19.75 -2.09
C ALA A 197 1.75 18.60 -2.78
N LYS A 198 1.29 18.82 -4.02
CA LYS A 198 0.57 17.80 -4.79
C LYS A 198 1.42 16.58 -5.08
N TRP A 199 2.71 16.76 -5.37
CA TRP A 199 3.62 15.63 -5.56
C TRP A 199 3.67 14.73 -4.33
N LEU A 200 3.84 15.31 -3.13
CA LEU A 200 3.84 14.54 -1.88
C LEU A 200 2.53 13.80 -1.66
N GLY A 201 1.39 14.42 -1.98
CA GLY A 201 0.08 13.76 -1.96
C GLY A 201 -0.02 12.59 -2.94
N ILE A 202 0.49 12.78 -4.16
CA ILE A 202 0.50 11.74 -5.20
C ILE A 202 1.35 10.54 -4.77
N VAL A 203 2.59 10.76 -4.33
CA VAL A 203 3.52 9.67 -4.02
C VAL A 203 3.22 8.97 -2.69
N GLN A 204 2.43 9.57 -1.79
CA GLN A 204 2.05 8.91 -0.53
C GLN A 204 1.31 7.58 -0.77
N GLY A 205 0.64 7.42 -1.92
CA GLY A 205 0.01 6.16 -2.33
C GLY A 205 0.99 5.06 -2.74
N GLU A 206 2.23 5.43 -3.12
CA GLU A 206 3.24 4.53 -3.68
C GLU A 206 4.28 4.08 -2.64
N PHE A 207 4.34 4.74 -1.49
CA PHE A 207 5.29 4.46 -0.41
C PHE A 207 4.56 4.04 0.88
N SER A 208 5.29 3.37 1.77
CA SER A 208 4.75 2.92 3.07
C SER A 208 5.05 3.88 4.22
N GLY A 209 6.13 4.66 4.10
CA GLY A 209 6.61 5.63 5.08
C GLY A 209 6.49 7.09 4.60
N GLY A 210 7.36 7.93 5.16
CA GLY A 210 7.38 9.38 4.96
C GLY A 210 8.04 9.82 3.65
N GLN A 211 7.59 10.96 3.15
CA GLN A 211 8.04 11.53 1.86
C GLN A 211 8.38 13.00 2.03
N GLY A 212 9.48 13.47 1.46
CA GLY A 212 9.87 14.86 1.67
C GLY A 212 10.69 15.50 0.57
N TYR A 213 11.24 16.65 0.89
CA TYR A 213 12.22 17.34 0.05
C TYR A 213 13.48 17.70 0.83
N ASP A 214 14.62 17.41 0.24
CA ASP A 214 15.91 17.93 0.71
C ASP A 214 16.23 19.30 0.11
N ASN A 215 16.89 20.16 0.90
CA ASN A 215 17.33 21.50 0.51
C ASN A 215 16.20 22.37 -0.06
N PHE A 216 14.99 22.23 0.49
CA PHE A 216 13.76 22.82 -0.03
C PHE A 216 13.88 24.34 -0.25
N THR A 217 14.41 25.06 0.73
CA THR A 217 14.63 26.52 0.65
C THR A 217 15.58 26.92 -0.47
N THR A 218 16.67 26.17 -0.65
CA THR A 218 17.59 26.38 -1.79
C THR A 218 16.90 26.09 -3.12
N MET A 219 16.17 24.98 -3.23
CA MET A 219 15.55 24.60 -4.51
C MET A 219 14.46 25.58 -4.96
N ILE A 220 13.75 26.20 -4.01
CA ILE A 220 12.66 27.15 -4.30
C ILE A 220 13.13 28.61 -4.42
N SER A 221 14.35 28.95 -4.01
CA SER A 221 14.87 30.33 -4.01
C SER A 221 14.70 31.06 -5.36
N PRO A 222 14.86 30.44 -6.55
CA PRO A 222 14.68 31.13 -7.82
C PRO A 222 13.22 31.54 -8.11
N TYR A 223 12.26 30.94 -7.41
CA TYR A 223 10.84 31.27 -7.54
C TYR A 223 10.40 32.41 -6.64
N ILE A 224 11.03 32.55 -5.47
CA ILE A 224 10.74 33.58 -4.48
C ILE A 224 11.60 34.84 -4.64
N SER A 225 12.66 34.77 -5.45
CA SER A 225 13.51 35.92 -5.74
C SER A 225 12.73 37.14 -6.22
N GLY A 226 12.99 38.27 -5.56
CA GLY A 226 12.31 39.56 -5.80
C GLY A 226 10.90 39.68 -5.24
N LEU A 227 10.39 38.68 -4.49
CA LEU A 227 9.14 38.82 -3.75
C LEU A 227 9.35 39.59 -2.44
N ASN A 228 8.31 40.29 -2.00
CA ASN A 228 8.31 40.90 -0.67
C ASN A 228 7.98 39.85 0.41
N GLU A 229 8.30 40.16 1.67
CA GLU A 229 8.11 39.27 2.82
C GLU A 229 6.64 38.79 2.97
N LYS A 230 5.67 39.64 2.67
CA LYS A 230 4.24 39.29 2.76
C LYS A 230 3.89 38.19 1.75
N ASP A 231 4.37 38.31 0.52
CA ASP A 231 4.13 37.31 -0.52
C ASP A 231 4.86 36.00 -0.23
N ILE A 232 6.08 36.06 0.31
CA ILE A 232 6.83 34.87 0.74
C ILE A 232 6.07 34.14 1.85
N LYS A 233 5.61 34.86 2.89
CA LYS A 233 4.79 34.28 3.96
C LYS A 233 3.50 33.67 3.44
N GLN A 234 2.85 34.29 2.45
CA GLN A 234 1.63 33.75 1.85
C GLN A 234 1.89 32.44 1.08
N VAL A 235 3.01 32.36 0.34
CA VAL A 235 3.42 31.18 -0.40
C VAL A 235 3.81 30.04 0.56
N ALA A 236 4.55 30.34 1.64
CA ALA A 236 4.88 29.38 2.69
C ALA A 236 3.62 28.88 3.42
N GLN A 237 2.71 29.79 3.78
CA GLN A 237 1.42 29.44 4.37
C GLN A 237 0.66 28.48 3.45
N CYS A 238 0.54 28.79 2.15
CA CYS A 238 -0.14 27.91 1.21
C CYS A 238 0.47 26.50 1.21
N PHE A 239 1.80 26.39 1.12
CA PHE A 239 2.46 25.08 1.16
C PHE A 239 2.12 24.28 2.43
N ILE A 240 2.26 24.91 3.61
CA ILE A 240 2.00 24.27 4.90
C ILE A 240 0.55 23.78 5.00
N PHE A 241 -0.41 24.62 4.61
CA PHE A 241 -1.82 24.23 4.68
C PHE A 241 -2.15 23.13 3.66
N GLU A 242 -1.67 23.23 2.42
CA GLU A 242 -1.91 22.24 1.38
C GLU A 242 -1.34 20.87 1.77
N THR A 243 -0.10 20.77 2.26
CA THR A 243 0.47 19.48 2.67
C THR A 243 -0.28 18.84 3.85
N ASN A 244 -0.85 19.65 4.74
CA ASN A 244 -1.60 19.19 5.92
C ASN A 244 -3.11 19.02 5.67
N GLN A 245 -3.59 19.25 4.45
CA GLN A 245 -5.01 19.13 4.09
C GLN A 245 -5.30 18.07 3.03
N ILE A 246 -4.29 17.32 2.57
CA ILE A 246 -4.45 16.21 1.62
C ILE A 246 -4.99 14.96 2.36
N PHE A 247 -6.22 15.06 2.87
CA PHE A 247 -6.86 13.95 3.62
C PHE A 247 -7.30 12.78 2.72
N ALA A 248 -7.35 13.01 1.40
CA ALA A 248 -7.65 11.99 0.40
C ALA A 248 -6.47 11.01 0.16
N ALA A 249 -5.36 11.16 0.87
CA ALA A 249 -4.25 10.22 0.80
C ALA A 249 -4.58 8.90 1.54
N ARG A 250 -3.62 7.97 1.50
CA ARG A 250 -3.73 6.58 1.98
C ARG A 250 -4.40 6.47 3.35
N GLY A 251 -5.52 5.73 3.42
CA GLY A 251 -6.15 5.34 4.68
C GLY A 251 -6.88 6.48 5.41
N GLY A 252 -7.18 7.58 4.70
CA GLY A 252 -7.84 8.75 5.30
C GLY A 252 -6.93 9.45 6.30
N GLN A 253 -5.64 9.56 5.98
CA GLN A 253 -4.62 10.24 6.77
C GLN A 253 -3.92 11.27 5.89
N VAL A 254 -3.55 12.41 6.47
CA VAL A 254 -2.63 13.36 5.80
C VAL A 254 -1.27 12.70 5.55
N PRO A 255 -0.61 12.99 4.40
CA PRO A 255 0.71 12.48 4.10
C PRO A 255 1.72 12.77 5.22
N PHE A 256 2.61 11.81 5.50
CA PHE A 256 3.67 12.03 6.47
C PHE A 256 4.85 12.69 5.75
N THR A 257 4.98 14.01 5.89
CA THR A 257 5.89 14.80 5.06
C THR A 257 7.00 15.49 5.83
N SER A 258 8.18 15.58 5.21
CA SER A 258 9.35 16.34 5.69
C SER A 258 9.79 17.38 4.65
N ILE A 259 10.36 18.48 5.13
CA ILE A 259 11.19 19.37 4.31
C ILE A 259 12.46 19.71 5.07
N SER A 260 13.59 19.70 4.38
CA SER A 260 14.86 20.17 4.89
C SER A 260 15.07 21.63 4.47
N CYS A 261 15.16 22.51 5.46
CA CYS A 261 15.40 23.94 5.25
C CYS A 261 16.84 24.26 5.61
N THR A 262 17.57 24.84 4.68
CA THR A 262 18.95 25.30 4.90
C THR A 262 18.95 26.82 5.11
N PRO A 263 19.78 27.35 6.03
CA PRO A 263 19.86 28.78 6.33
C PRO A 263 20.55 29.59 5.21
N THR A 264 21.23 28.91 4.29
CA THR A 264 21.88 29.48 3.11
C THR A 264 22.07 28.36 2.08
N VAL A 265 22.47 28.70 0.86
CA VAL A 265 22.76 27.72 -0.20
C VAL A 265 23.98 26.88 0.22
N PRO A 266 23.84 25.55 0.38
CA PRO A 266 24.97 24.67 0.67
C PRO A 266 26.02 24.73 -0.45
N LYS A 267 27.31 24.71 -0.08
CA LYS A 267 28.43 24.78 -1.06
C LYS A 267 28.33 23.76 -2.19
N ILE A 268 27.84 22.55 -1.90
CA ILE A 268 27.66 21.49 -2.92
C ILE A 268 26.60 21.85 -3.96
N LEU A 269 25.68 22.76 -3.65
CA LEU A 269 24.63 23.23 -4.54
C LEU A 269 24.99 24.55 -5.24
N GLU A 270 26.00 25.31 -4.78
CA GLU A 270 26.31 26.64 -5.31
C GLU A 270 26.53 26.64 -6.83
N GLU A 271 27.24 25.65 -7.38
CA GLU A 271 27.57 25.54 -8.82
C GLU A 271 26.53 24.78 -9.65
N ILE A 272 25.42 24.37 -9.05
CA ILE A 272 24.36 23.62 -9.72
C ILE A 272 23.39 24.58 -10.40
N ASP A 273 22.94 24.21 -11.61
CA ASP A 273 21.93 24.98 -12.36
C ASP A 273 20.65 25.17 -11.56
N ALA A 274 20.27 26.43 -11.35
CA ALA A 274 19.05 26.83 -10.67
C ALA A 274 17.84 26.71 -11.60
N ILE A 275 16.85 25.92 -11.20
CA ILE A 275 15.60 25.78 -11.95
C ILE A 275 14.62 26.86 -11.49
N GLY A 276 14.27 27.78 -12.40
CA GLY A 276 13.34 28.87 -12.17
C GLY A 276 12.03 28.72 -12.95
N LYS A 277 11.24 29.79 -12.92
CA LYS A 277 9.88 29.87 -13.49
C LYS A 277 9.83 29.30 -14.93
N GLY A 278 8.86 28.42 -15.16
CA GLY A 278 8.68 27.71 -16.42
C GLY A 278 9.66 26.56 -16.64
N GLY A 279 10.37 26.10 -15.60
CA GLY A 279 11.32 24.98 -15.67
C GLY A 279 12.62 25.33 -16.38
N LYS A 280 12.93 26.62 -16.48
CA LYS A 280 14.12 27.13 -17.17
C LYS A 280 15.30 27.24 -16.21
N VAL A 281 16.51 27.05 -16.72
CA VAL A 281 17.72 27.39 -15.99
C VAL A 281 17.85 28.91 -15.94
N VAL A 282 18.01 29.49 -14.75
CA VAL A 282 18.05 30.95 -14.53
C VAL A 282 19.36 31.44 -13.88
N GLY A 283 20.36 30.58 -13.82
CA GLY A 283 21.64 30.85 -13.16
C GLY A 283 22.12 29.61 -12.41
N LYS A 284 22.93 29.82 -11.38
CA LYS A 284 23.37 28.81 -10.43
C LYS A 284 22.68 29.03 -9.09
N TYR A 285 22.52 27.99 -8.26
CA TYR A 285 21.88 28.18 -6.95
C TYR A 285 22.68 29.12 -6.04
N GLY A 286 24.01 29.22 -6.21
CA GLY A 286 24.85 30.17 -5.49
C GLY A 286 24.46 31.64 -5.72
N ASP A 287 23.84 31.96 -6.85
CA ASP A 287 23.37 33.32 -7.17
C ASP A 287 22.20 33.76 -6.29
N PHE A 288 21.53 32.82 -5.62
CA PHE A 288 20.33 33.04 -4.80
C PHE A 288 20.62 32.92 -3.29
N LYS A 289 21.88 33.06 -2.90
CA LYS A 289 22.33 32.86 -1.51
C LYS A 289 21.78 33.87 -0.52
N ASP A 290 21.58 35.11 -0.98
CA ASP A 290 21.11 36.24 -0.19
C ASP A 290 19.58 36.41 -0.26
N GLU A 291 18.88 35.48 -0.94
CA GLU A 291 17.42 35.47 -0.93
C GLU A 291 16.90 35.05 0.45
N PRO A 292 15.82 35.70 0.95
CA PRO A 292 15.26 35.46 2.28
C PRO A 292 14.56 34.12 2.47
#